data_AF-A0A1I5UXX4-F1
#
_entry.id   AF-A0A1I5UXX4-F1
#
_cell.length_a   1.000
_cell.length_b   1.000
_cell.length_c   1.000
_cell.angle_alpha   90.00
_cell.angle_beta   90.00
_cell.angle_gamma   90.00
#
_symmetry.space_group_name_H-M   'P 1'
#
loop_
_entity.id
_entity.type
_entity.pdbx_description
1 polymer ?
#
loop_
_entity_poly.entity_id
_entity_poly.type
_entity_poly.pdbx_seq_one_letter_code
_entity_poly.pdbx_strand_id
1 'polypeptide(L)'
;MKSSQIKPAALRLLLAPALMGGLLLTSCNSPSSTTETEQTATNVPAEGSDANGGTGSVKPTGEKPAWGPNLKPEMQAVIEQLKSFEPKPLAELTPAQARKQAGPTEAAMKQMRASNITMPPMNCDTMSQTLMPGVKARIYTPQGGTAPYPVVVYYHGGGWVIANLDTYGPSAQALCEQTGAVVVSVAYRQAPENKFPTAHDDSFGAYQWVLKNAASIKGDPNRVAVAGESAGGNLACAVSMMARDKKVALPKYQLLVYPIAGSATNTPSYQSNTETMPLNKAGMEWFFKHYLRTAADGKDPRINLVAANLKGLPPTTIIAAEYDPLLSEGKTLADNLETAGVKVNYKLYDGTTHEFFGMAAVVPEAKDAQGVAASDLKGALK
;
A
#
# COMPACT_ATOMS: atom_id res chain seq x y z
N MET A 1 -37.46 51.96 -16.44
CA MET A 1 -36.69 53.00 -17.16
C MET A 1 -35.21 52.85 -16.79
N LYS A 2 -34.34 52.69 -17.81
CA LYS A 2 -32.85 52.65 -17.81
C LYS A 2 -32.22 51.49 -16.99
N SER A 3 -31.78 50.35 -17.52
CA SER A 3 -30.91 49.98 -18.66
C SER A 3 -29.51 50.59 -18.63
N SER A 4 -28.52 49.76 -18.31
CA SER A 4 -27.12 49.87 -18.76
C SER A 4 -26.46 48.50 -18.69
N GLN A 5 -26.12 47.97 -19.86
CA GLN A 5 -25.40 46.73 -20.11
C GLN A 5 -23.89 46.96 -19.99
N ILE A 6 -23.14 45.98 -19.48
CA ILE A 6 -21.71 45.84 -19.74
C ILE A 6 -21.39 44.37 -20.02
N LYS A 7 -20.80 44.10 -21.17
CA LYS A 7 -20.21 42.82 -21.63
C LYS A 7 -18.92 43.14 -22.42
N PRO A 8 -18.04 42.15 -22.71
CA PRO A 8 -16.65 42.13 -22.22
C PRO A 8 -15.61 42.47 -23.30
N ALA A 9 -14.38 42.78 -22.87
CA ALA A 9 -13.23 42.98 -23.75
C ALA A 9 -12.46 41.67 -23.98
N ALA A 10 -12.34 41.28 -25.25
CA ALA A 10 -11.47 40.23 -25.76
C ALA A 10 -10.10 40.83 -26.15
N LEU A 11 -9.01 40.11 -25.88
CA LEU A 11 -7.68 40.45 -26.40
C LEU A 11 -7.19 39.29 -27.28
N ARG A 12 -7.12 39.54 -28.59
CA ARG A 12 -6.43 38.74 -29.62
C ARG A 12 -5.41 39.66 -30.29
N LEU A 13 -4.16 39.22 -30.42
CA LEU A 13 -3.13 39.79 -31.31
C LEU A 13 -2.30 38.59 -31.80
N LEU A 14 -2.59 38.04 -32.99
CA LEU A 14 -1.97 38.30 -34.31
C LEU A 14 -0.53 37.74 -34.46
N LEU A 15 -0.46 36.62 -35.19
CA LEU A 15 0.70 36.09 -35.92
C LEU A 15 0.98 36.93 -37.18
N ALA A 16 2.25 37.04 -37.58
CA ALA A 16 2.68 37.08 -38.98
C ALA A 16 4.20 36.80 -39.14
N PRO A 17 4.67 36.34 -40.33
CA PRO A 17 5.85 35.46 -40.49
C PRO A 17 6.98 36.03 -41.39
N ALA A 18 8.12 35.32 -41.47
CA ALA A 18 9.11 35.36 -42.57
C ALA A 18 9.79 33.96 -42.64
N LEU A 19 9.71 33.13 -43.70
CA LEU A 19 10.30 33.18 -45.07
C LEU A 19 11.81 33.53 -45.06
N MET A 20 12.75 32.87 -45.75
CA MET A 20 12.74 31.83 -46.81
C MET A 20 14.21 31.36 -47.04
N GLY A 21 14.41 30.15 -47.57
CA GLY A 21 15.62 29.70 -48.27
C GLY A 21 16.25 28.42 -47.69
N GLY A 22 16.32 27.25 -48.34
CA GLY A 22 16.09 26.85 -49.73
C GLY A 22 17.40 26.37 -50.38
N LEU A 23 17.58 25.03 -50.52
CA LEU A 23 18.34 24.27 -51.55
C LEU A 23 18.40 22.80 -51.08
N LEU A 24 17.56 21.86 -51.55
CA LEU A 24 17.55 21.05 -52.79
C LEU A 24 18.62 19.94 -52.93
N LEU A 25 18.09 18.70 -52.91
CA LEU A 25 18.44 17.49 -53.70
C LEU A 25 19.80 16.83 -53.42
N THR A 26 19.95 15.50 -53.30
CA THR A 26 19.44 14.40 -54.14
C THR A 26 19.40 13.06 -53.38
N SER A 27 18.46 12.19 -53.77
CA SER A 27 18.48 10.75 -53.47
C SER A 27 19.46 10.01 -54.37
N CYS A 28 19.99 8.87 -53.92
CA CYS A 28 20.22 7.72 -54.80
C CYS A 28 20.18 6.39 -54.02
N ASN A 29 19.63 5.40 -54.72
CA ASN A 29 19.30 4.03 -54.33
C ASN A 29 20.53 3.13 -54.09
N SER A 30 20.29 2.02 -53.38
CA SER A 30 21.18 0.86 -53.15
C SER A 30 21.63 0.16 -54.45
N PRO A 31 22.63 -0.75 -54.41
CA PRO A 31 22.30 -2.15 -54.11
C PRO A 31 23.34 -2.94 -53.27
N SER A 32 22.86 -4.10 -52.84
CA SER A 32 23.45 -5.25 -52.16
C SER A 32 24.88 -5.68 -52.54
N SER A 33 25.63 -6.18 -51.55
CA SER A 33 26.36 -7.45 -51.67
C SER A 33 26.63 -8.09 -50.31
N THR A 34 26.50 -9.41 -50.32
CA THR A 34 26.71 -10.40 -49.28
C THR A 34 28.17 -10.50 -48.85
N THR A 35 28.44 -10.76 -47.57
CA THR A 35 29.57 -11.62 -47.18
C THR A 35 29.27 -12.29 -45.85
N GLU A 36 29.33 -13.62 -45.91
CA GLU A 36 29.28 -14.55 -44.79
C GLU A 36 30.42 -14.28 -43.80
N THR A 37 30.17 -14.51 -42.52
CA THR A 37 31.24 -14.85 -41.59
C THR A 37 30.70 -15.86 -40.60
N GLU A 38 31.36 -17.03 -40.62
CA GLU A 38 31.17 -18.15 -39.72
C GLU A 38 31.17 -17.70 -38.26
N GLN A 39 30.17 -18.13 -37.49
CA GLN A 39 30.33 -18.29 -36.06
C GLN A 39 30.08 -19.75 -35.70
N THR A 40 31.18 -20.34 -35.24
CA THR A 40 31.32 -21.68 -34.71
C THR A 40 30.34 -21.90 -33.55
N ALA A 41 29.53 -22.95 -33.70
CA ALA A 41 28.69 -23.48 -32.65
C ALA A 41 29.57 -24.24 -31.63
N THR A 42 29.57 -23.78 -30.38
CA THR A 42 29.97 -24.61 -29.24
C THR A 42 28.75 -24.82 -28.35
N ASN A 43 28.30 -26.08 -28.33
CA ASN A 43 27.34 -26.61 -27.38
C ASN A 43 27.87 -26.46 -25.95
N VAL A 44 27.09 -25.82 -25.08
CA VAL A 44 27.21 -25.95 -23.62
C VAL A 44 25.86 -26.47 -23.11
N PRO A 45 25.81 -27.52 -22.28
CA PRO A 45 24.55 -28.10 -21.85
C PRO A 45 23.82 -27.17 -20.88
N ALA A 46 22.49 -27.26 -20.91
CA ALA A 46 21.59 -26.61 -19.98
C ALA A 46 21.87 -27.06 -18.54
N GLU A 47 22.38 -26.17 -17.71
CA GLU A 47 22.37 -26.31 -16.25
C GLU A 47 21.05 -25.77 -15.71
N GLY A 48 20.43 -26.57 -14.85
CA GLY A 48 19.15 -26.26 -14.22
C GLY A 48 19.22 -24.99 -13.38
N SER A 49 18.19 -24.17 -13.49
CA SER A 49 17.99 -23.01 -12.65
C SER A 49 17.61 -23.45 -11.23
N ASP A 50 18.61 -23.63 -10.38
CA ASP A 50 18.40 -23.65 -8.93
C ASP A 50 18.01 -22.23 -8.48
N ALA A 51 16.72 -21.97 -8.41
CA ALA A 51 16.14 -20.84 -7.70
C ALA A 51 16.29 -21.05 -6.19
N ASN A 52 17.52 -20.96 -5.69
CA ASN A 52 17.81 -20.95 -4.26
C ASN A 52 18.56 -19.66 -3.92
N GLY A 53 17.79 -18.60 -3.62
CA GLY A 53 18.35 -17.35 -3.10
C GLY A 53 19.20 -17.61 -1.86
N GLY A 54 20.32 -16.90 -1.74
CA GLY A 54 21.34 -17.11 -0.71
C GLY A 54 20.78 -17.25 0.71
N THR A 55 21.24 -18.28 1.42
CA THR A 55 20.73 -18.74 2.73
C THR A 55 21.46 -18.11 3.90
N GLY A 56 21.60 -16.78 3.93
CA GLY A 56 22.07 -16.15 5.16
C GLY A 56 20.95 -16.08 6.20
N SER A 57 21.23 -16.57 7.41
CA SER A 57 20.27 -16.48 8.52
C SER A 57 20.17 -15.04 9.03
N VAL A 58 18.95 -14.50 9.13
CA VAL A 58 18.68 -13.24 9.83
C VAL A 58 18.86 -13.47 11.33
N LYS A 59 19.77 -12.73 11.97
CA LYS A 59 20.04 -12.82 13.40
C LYS A 59 20.22 -11.42 13.98
N PRO A 60 19.67 -11.13 15.17
CA PRO A 60 19.95 -9.90 15.88
C PRO A 60 21.38 -9.90 16.41
N THR A 61 21.89 -8.70 16.68
CA THR A 61 23.26 -8.47 17.17
C THR A 61 23.30 -7.91 18.59
N GLY A 62 22.22 -7.28 19.04
CA GLY A 62 22.11 -6.67 20.36
C GLY A 62 21.14 -7.38 21.30
N GLU A 63 20.98 -6.78 22.47
CA GLU A 63 19.94 -7.15 23.42
C GLU A 63 18.57 -6.69 22.92
N LYS A 64 17.53 -7.42 23.32
CA LYS A 64 16.15 -7.01 23.05
C LYS A 64 15.86 -5.68 23.75
N PRO A 65 15.09 -4.78 23.12
CA PRO A 65 14.62 -3.58 23.80
C PRO A 65 13.73 -3.93 24.99
N ALA A 66 13.77 -3.12 26.04
CA ALA A 66 12.95 -3.30 27.23
C ALA A 66 11.44 -3.32 26.94
N TRP A 67 10.98 -2.58 25.92
CA TRP A 67 9.59 -2.59 25.47
C TRP A 67 9.20 -3.85 24.70
N GLY A 68 10.16 -4.67 24.27
CA GLY A 68 9.95 -5.81 23.39
C GLY A 68 10.69 -7.09 23.82
N PRO A 69 10.48 -7.60 25.05
CA PRO A 69 11.21 -8.78 25.55
C PRO A 69 10.92 -10.06 24.75
N ASN A 70 9.77 -10.15 24.10
CA ASN A 70 9.35 -11.30 23.30
C ASN A 70 9.46 -11.08 21.78
N LEU A 71 10.14 -10.01 21.32
CA LEU A 71 10.40 -9.83 19.89
C LEU A 71 11.03 -11.09 19.29
N LYS A 72 10.52 -11.48 18.12
CA LYS A 72 11.11 -12.55 17.33
C LYS A 72 12.51 -12.11 16.87
N PRO A 73 13.49 -13.02 16.80
CA PRO A 73 14.87 -12.65 16.47
C PRO A 73 14.99 -11.86 15.17
N GLU A 74 14.24 -12.24 14.15
CA GLU A 74 14.26 -11.61 12.83
C GLU A 74 13.64 -10.21 12.85
N MET A 75 12.51 -10.06 13.56
CA MET A 75 11.91 -8.75 13.79
C MET A 75 12.85 -7.84 14.59
N GLN A 76 13.51 -8.39 15.62
CA GLN A 76 14.53 -7.65 16.39
C GLN A 76 15.66 -7.16 15.48
N ALA A 77 16.18 -8.01 14.59
CA ALA A 77 17.23 -7.62 13.65
C ALA A 77 16.80 -6.44 12.75
N VAL A 78 15.55 -6.44 12.27
CA VAL A 78 15.01 -5.29 11.51
C VAL A 78 14.91 -4.03 12.38
N ILE A 79 14.48 -4.15 13.64
CA ILE A 79 14.44 -3.01 14.57
C ILE A 79 15.84 -2.46 14.86
N GLU A 80 16.86 -3.31 14.97
CA GLU A 80 18.26 -2.87 15.10
C GLU A 80 18.73 -2.10 13.85
N GLN A 81 18.38 -2.56 12.65
CA GLN A 81 18.67 -1.79 11.43
C GLN A 81 17.93 -0.46 11.41
N LEU A 82 16.67 -0.42 11.83
CA LEU A 82 15.91 0.83 11.91
C LEU A 82 16.56 1.81 12.89
N LYS A 83 16.97 1.35 14.07
CA LYS A 83 17.68 2.17 15.06
C LYS A 83 19.02 2.70 14.55
N SER A 84 19.71 1.93 13.72
CA SER A 84 21.00 2.34 13.13
C SER A 84 20.89 3.51 12.13
N PHE A 85 19.68 3.89 11.72
CA PHE A 85 19.44 5.12 10.96
C PHE A 85 19.27 6.35 11.86
N GLU A 86 19.33 6.18 13.18
CA GLU A 86 19.12 7.22 14.19
C GLU A 86 17.82 8.02 13.91
N PRO A 87 16.67 7.34 13.73
CA PRO A 87 15.44 8.00 13.35
C PRO A 87 15.01 8.96 14.45
N LYS A 88 14.63 10.18 14.06
CA LYS A 88 14.04 11.14 15.00
C LYS A 88 12.61 10.72 15.33
N PRO A 89 12.14 10.94 16.58
CA PRO A 89 10.75 10.74 16.93
C PRO A 89 9.82 11.52 15.99
N LEU A 90 8.75 10.89 15.50
CA LEU A 90 7.79 11.55 14.59
C LEU A 90 7.26 12.87 15.17
N ALA A 91 7.01 12.91 16.48
CA ALA A 91 6.51 14.09 17.19
C ALA A 91 7.39 15.34 17.00
N GLU A 92 8.68 15.17 16.71
CA GLU A 92 9.67 16.25 16.51
C GLU A 92 9.82 16.67 15.04
N LEU A 93 9.19 15.94 14.11
CA LEU A 93 9.34 16.16 12.68
C LEU A 93 8.18 16.95 12.08
N THR A 94 8.50 17.76 11.08
CA THR A 94 7.49 18.22 10.10
C THR A 94 7.13 17.05 9.16
N PRO A 95 5.92 17.05 8.55
CA PRO A 95 5.54 16.02 7.58
C PRO A 95 6.54 15.88 6.42
N ALA A 96 7.10 16.99 5.93
CA ALA A 96 8.09 16.98 4.86
C ALA A 96 9.41 16.30 5.28
N GLN A 97 9.81 16.42 6.55
CA GLN A 97 10.97 15.70 7.09
C GLN A 97 10.65 14.23 7.32
N ALA A 98 9.49 13.92 7.92
CA ALA A 98 9.05 12.55 8.17
C ALA A 98 8.97 11.71 6.88
N ARG A 99 8.49 12.30 5.77
CA ARG A 99 8.44 11.67 4.44
C ARG A 99 9.82 11.31 3.85
N LYS A 100 10.90 11.88 4.36
CA LYS A 100 12.28 11.62 3.90
C LYS A 100 13.07 10.72 4.85
N GLN A 101 12.55 10.46 6.05
CA GLN A 101 13.22 9.62 7.04
C GLN A 101 13.15 8.16 6.61
N ALA A 102 14.27 7.45 6.69
CA ALA A 102 14.31 6.00 6.44
C ALA A 102 13.40 5.28 7.44
N GLY A 103 12.62 4.32 6.94
CA GLY A 103 11.61 3.62 7.68
C GLY A 103 11.84 2.11 7.75
N PRO A 104 10.79 1.37 8.15
CA PRO A 104 10.87 -0.08 8.33
C PRO A 104 11.19 -0.84 7.03
N THR A 105 10.70 -0.38 5.88
CA THR A 105 11.02 -0.98 4.57
C THR A 105 12.52 -0.85 4.28
N GLU A 106 13.12 0.32 4.48
CA GLU A 106 14.57 0.52 4.30
C GLU A 106 15.38 -0.32 5.30
N ALA A 107 14.89 -0.48 6.53
CA ALA A 107 15.52 -1.32 7.55
C ALA A 107 15.51 -2.81 7.16
N ALA A 108 14.38 -3.31 6.66
CA ALA A 108 14.28 -4.67 6.13
C ALA A 108 15.22 -4.88 4.92
N MET A 109 15.29 -3.91 4.00
CA MET A 109 16.21 -3.94 2.87
C MET A 109 17.68 -3.95 3.31
N LYS A 110 18.03 -3.16 4.33
CA LYS A 110 19.37 -3.16 4.92
C LYS A 110 19.67 -4.51 5.57
N GLN A 111 18.70 -5.12 6.26
CA GLN A 111 18.85 -6.44 6.86
C GLN A 111 19.05 -7.53 5.80
N MET A 112 18.32 -7.50 4.69
CA MET A 112 18.54 -8.44 3.58
C MET A 112 19.98 -8.38 3.08
N ARG A 113 20.52 -7.17 2.86
CA ARG A 113 21.91 -6.98 2.44
C ARG A 113 22.91 -7.51 3.47
N ALA A 114 22.69 -7.21 4.75
CA ALA A 114 23.54 -7.68 5.85
C ALA A 114 23.54 -9.22 5.96
N SER A 115 22.42 -9.86 5.62
CA SER A 115 22.25 -11.31 5.62
C SER A 115 22.50 -11.95 4.25
N ASN A 116 23.04 -11.24 3.24
CA ASN A 116 23.24 -11.78 1.89
C ASN A 116 21.98 -12.45 1.28
N ILE A 117 20.79 -11.93 1.63
CA ILE A 117 19.52 -12.39 1.09
C ILE A 117 19.26 -11.61 -0.20
N THR A 118 19.19 -12.34 -1.31
CA THR A 118 18.84 -11.77 -2.62
C THR A 118 17.36 -11.41 -2.66
N MET A 119 17.04 -10.23 -3.19
CA MET A 119 15.65 -9.87 -3.48
C MET A 119 15.09 -10.84 -4.53
N PRO A 120 13.97 -11.53 -4.25
CA PRO A 120 13.34 -12.39 -5.25
C PRO A 120 12.95 -11.58 -6.50
N PRO A 121 13.00 -12.18 -7.69
CA PRO A 121 12.51 -11.53 -8.90
C PRO A 121 11.02 -11.22 -8.77
N MET A 122 10.60 -10.12 -9.38
CA MET A 122 9.20 -9.72 -9.41
C MET A 122 8.41 -10.58 -10.40
N ASN A 123 7.33 -11.23 -9.94
CA ASN A 123 6.45 -12.08 -10.75
C ASN A 123 5.12 -11.38 -11.10
N CYS A 124 5.13 -10.05 -11.10
CA CYS A 124 4.02 -9.21 -11.54
C CYS A 124 4.52 -8.12 -12.48
N ASP A 125 3.79 -7.87 -13.56
CA ASP A 125 4.00 -6.71 -14.40
C ASP A 125 3.44 -5.47 -13.71
N THR A 126 4.16 -4.35 -13.77
CA THR A 126 3.69 -3.08 -13.19
C THR A 126 3.39 -2.04 -14.25
N MET A 127 2.29 -1.30 -14.06
CA MET A 127 2.02 -0.08 -14.83
C MET A 127 1.56 1.07 -13.92
N SER A 128 1.89 2.29 -14.31
CA SER A 128 1.32 3.49 -13.68
C SER A 128 -0.01 3.84 -14.34
N GLN A 129 -1.02 4.17 -13.53
CA GLN A 129 -2.34 4.55 -14.00
C GLN A 129 -2.83 5.82 -13.29
N THR A 130 -3.46 6.74 -14.01
CA THR A 130 -4.26 7.79 -13.38
C THR A 130 -5.69 7.29 -13.25
N LEU A 131 -6.21 7.22 -12.02
CA LEU A 131 -7.58 6.76 -11.75
C LEU A 131 -8.56 7.92 -11.88
N MET A 132 -8.20 9.08 -11.33
CA MET A 132 -8.97 10.31 -11.38
C MET A 132 -8.05 11.52 -11.14
N PRO A 133 -8.51 12.77 -11.37
CA PRO A 133 -7.68 13.95 -11.16
C PRO A 133 -7.05 13.96 -9.77
N GLY A 134 -5.71 13.96 -9.70
CA GLY A 134 -4.96 13.96 -8.45
C GLY A 134 -4.75 12.59 -7.79
N VAL A 135 -5.35 11.51 -8.31
CA VAL A 135 -5.20 10.15 -7.75
C VAL A 135 -4.60 9.22 -8.80
N LYS A 136 -3.41 8.71 -8.49
CA LYS A 136 -2.70 7.72 -9.31
C LYS A 136 -2.72 6.35 -8.63
N ALA A 137 -2.34 5.32 -9.38
CA ALA A 137 -2.09 4.00 -8.85
C ALA A 137 -0.92 3.33 -9.57
N ARG A 138 -0.28 2.39 -8.88
CA ARG A 138 0.54 1.36 -9.50
C ARG A 138 -0.28 0.09 -9.56
N ILE A 139 -0.48 -0.44 -10.76
CA ILE A 139 -1.21 -1.67 -10.99
C ILE A 139 -0.20 -2.79 -11.15
N TYR A 140 -0.35 -3.83 -10.34
CA TYR A 140 0.41 -5.07 -10.42
C TYR A 140 -0.48 -6.12 -11.09
N THR A 141 -0.02 -6.71 -12.19
CA THR A 141 -0.72 -7.77 -12.93
C THR A 141 0.08 -9.05 -12.82
N PRO A 142 -0.51 -10.19 -12.42
CA PRO A 142 0.24 -11.43 -12.26
C PRO A 142 0.82 -11.92 -13.60
N GLN A 143 2.07 -12.40 -13.58
CA GLN A 143 2.71 -13.05 -14.72
C GLN A 143 2.21 -14.50 -14.83
N GLY A 144 0.96 -14.68 -15.28
CA GLY A 144 0.35 -15.99 -15.47
C GLY A 144 -1.15 -16.02 -15.13
N GLY A 145 -1.82 -17.08 -15.55
CA GLY A 145 -3.27 -17.26 -15.41
C GLY A 145 -4.05 -16.81 -16.65
N THR A 146 -5.38 -16.82 -16.54
CA THR A 146 -6.29 -16.47 -17.63
C THR A 146 -7.22 -15.36 -17.18
N ALA A 147 -7.21 -14.26 -17.93
CA ALA A 147 -8.11 -13.13 -17.69
C ALA A 147 -9.59 -13.52 -17.93
N PRO A 148 -10.55 -12.82 -17.29
CA PRO A 148 -10.34 -11.71 -16.38
C PRO A 148 -9.83 -12.19 -15.01
N TYR A 149 -8.93 -11.42 -14.38
CA TYR A 149 -8.38 -11.70 -13.05
C TYR A 149 -9.29 -11.13 -11.95
N PRO A 150 -9.33 -11.72 -10.74
CA PRO A 150 -9.80 -10.99 -9.58
C PRO A 150 -9.01 -9.69 -9.37
N VAL A 151 -9.60 -8.73 -8.66
CA VAL A 151 -8.96 -7.44 -8.38
C VAL A 151 -8.91 -7.17 -6.87
N VAL A 152 -7.77 -6.71 -6.38
CA VAL A 152 -7.62 -6.19 -5.01
C VAL A 152 -7.28 -4.70 -5.11
N VAL A 153 -8.15 -3.84 -4.57
CA VAL A 153 -7.84 -2.42 -4.43
C VAL A 153 -7.09 -2.24 -3.11
N TYR A 154 -5.83 -1.84 -3.20
CA TYR A 154 -4.91 -1.82 -2.08
C TYR A 154 -4.57 -0.37 -1.67
N TYR A 155 -4.68 -0.09 -0.38
CA TYR A 155 -4.38 1.21 0.21
C TYR A 155 -3.18 1.08 1.15
N HIS A 156 -2.14 1.87 0.89
CA HIS A 156 -0.93 1.88 1.72
C HIS A 156 -1.19 2.55 3.07
N GLY A 157 -0.36 2.22 4.07
CA GLY A 157 -0.38 2.85 5.39
C GLY A 157 0.35 4.20 5.44
N GLY A 158 0.96 4.52 6.58
CA GLY A 158 1.65 5.79 6.82
C GLY A 158 0.79 6.89 7.44
N GLY A 159 -0.22 6.52 8.24
CA GLY A 159 -1.01 7.46 9.04
C GLY A 159 -1.67 8.58 8.25
N TRP A 160 -1.97 8.33 6.96
CA TRP A 160 -2.44 9.29 5.96
C TRP A 160 -1.52 10.49 5.66
N VAL A 161 -0.29 10.50 6.18
CA VAL A 161 0.63 11.65 6.12
C VAL A 161 1.94 11.31 5.41
N ILE A 162 2.44 10.09 5.58
CA ILE A 162 3.73 9.63 5.06
C ILE A 162 3.58 8.37 4.19
N ALA A 163 4.73 7.87 3.69
CA ALA A 163 4.84 6.72 2.79
C ALA A 163 4.23 6.97 1.40
N ASN A 164 4.44 6.01 0.50
CA ASN A 164 3.98 6.07 -0.88
C ASN A 164 3.92 4.65 -1.48
N LEU A 165 3.71 4.57 -2.79
CA LEU A 165 3.63 3.30 -3.55
C LEU A 165 4.92 2.47 -3.48
N ASP A 166 6.08 3.07 -3.28
CA ASP A 166 7.36 2.35 -3.16
C ASP A 166 7.53 1.75 -1.77
N THR A 167 7.19 2.49 -0.72
CA THR A 167 7.28 2.02 0.67
C THR A 167 6.50 0.72 0.90
N TYR A 168 5.28 0.64 0.33
CA TYR A 168 4.39 -0.53 0.44
C TYR A 168 4.37 -1.40 -0.84
N GLY A 169 5.31 -1.16 -1.75
CA GLY A 169 5.46 -1.94 -2.97
C GLY A 169 5.62 -3.45 -2.71
N PRO A 170 6.43 -3.88 -1.73
CA PRO A 170 6.59 -5.30 -1.40
C PRO A 170 5.27 -5.99 -1.02
N SER A 171 4.41 -5.34 -0.24
CA SER A 171 3.10 -5.90 0.15
C SER A 171 2.16 -6.02 -1.04
N ALA A 172 2.06 -4.98 -1.88
CA ALA A 172 1.21 -5.00 -3.07
C ALA A 172 1.67 -6.07 -4.07
N GLN A 173 2.99 -6.21 -4.25
CA GLN A 173 3.59 -7.26 -5.05
C GLN A 173 3.27 -8.65 -4.48
N ALA A 174 3.51 -8.87 -3.18
CA ALA A 174 3.24 -10.15 -2.53
C ALA A 174 1.78 -10.57 -2.67
N LEU A 175 0.83 -9.64 -2.50
CA LEU A 175 -0.58 -9.91 -2.72
C LEU A 175 -0.86 -10.28 -4.18
N CYS A 176 -0.30 -9.58 -5.16
CA CYS A 176 -0.45 -9.90 -6.58
C CYS A 176 0.03 -11.32 -6.89
N GLU A 177 1.27 -11.63 -6.50
CA GLU A 177 1.92 -12.92 -6.77
C GLU A 177 1.20 -14.08 -6.07
N GLN A 178 0.87 -13.90 -4.79
CA GLN A 178 0.29 -14.98 -4.00
C GLN A 178 -1.21 -15.17 -4.23
N THR A 179 -1.95 -14.16 -4.70
CA THR A 179 -3.38 -14.30 -5.00
C THR A 179 -3.66 -14.63 -6.47
N GLY A 180 -2.76 -14.27 -7.39
CA GLY A 180 -3.07 -14.28 -8.83
C GLY A 180 -4.13 -13.24 -9.20
N ALA A 181 -4.30 -12.20 -8.38
CA ALA A 181 -5.19 -11.08 -8.63
C ALA A 181 -4.40 -9.88 -9.16
N VAL A 182 -5.09 -9.03 -9.93
CA VAL A 182 -4.59 -7.68 -10.21
C VAL A 182 -4.67 -6.86 -8.92
N VAL A 183 -3.56 -6.25 -8.51
CA VAL A 183 -3.53 -5.35 -7.35
C VAL A 183 -3.43 -3.90 -7.83
N VAL A 184 -4.43 -3.09 -7.48
CA VAL A 184 -4.44 -1.65 -7.76
C VAL A 184 -3.99 -0.92 -6.49
N SER A 185 -2.69 -0.61 -6.40
CA SER A 185 -2.10 0.11 -5.26
C SER A 185 -2.32 1.61 -5.43
N VAL A 186 -3.17 2.20 -4.60
CA VAL A 186 -3.70 3.57 -4.76
C VAL A 186 -2.81 4.59 -4.04
N ALA A 187 -2.37 5.62 -4.75
CA ALA A 187 -1.70 6.80 -4.20
C ALA A 187 -2.73 7.89 -3.89
N TYR A 188 -3.45 7.72 -2.78
CA TYR A 188 -4.40 8.71 -2.29
C TYR A 188 -3.68 9.97 -1.80
N ARG A 189 -4.35 11.13 -1.82
CA ARG A 189 -3.75 12.37 -1.34
C ARG A 189 -3.61 12.38 0.18
N GLN A 190 -2.49 12.91 0.64
CA GLN A 190 -2.07 12.84 2.03
C GLN A 190 -2.20 14.20 2.74
N ALA A 191 -2.33 14.12 4.05
CA ALA A 191 -2.26 15.25 4.97
C ALA A 191 -0.81 15.67 5.24
N PRO A 192 -0.57 16.91 5.71
CA PRO A 192 -1.55 17.93 6.08
C PRO A 192 -2.12 18.72 4.89
N GLU A 193 -1.58 18.56 3.68
CA GLU A 193 -2.03 19.28 2.49
C GLU A 193 -3.48 18.94 2.13
N ASN A 194 -3.85 17.67 2.33
CA ASN A 194 -5.19 17.15 2.10
C ASN A 194 -5.66 16.40 3.35
N LYS A 195 -6.22 17.14 4.30
CA LYS A 195 -6.77 16.59 5.55
C LYS A 195 -8.01 15.72 5.31
N PHE A 196 -8.48 15.05 6.35
CA PHE A 196 -9.78 14.35 6.32
C PHE A 196 -10.89 15.24 5.74
N PRO A 197 -11.76 14.75 4.83
CA PRO A 197 -11.92 13.36 4.39
C PRO A 197 -11.21 12.99 3.07
N THR A 198 -10.21 13.77 2.61
CA THR A 198 -9.70 13.60 1.24
C THR A 198 -9.18 12.19 0.93
N ALA A 199 -8.41 11.57 1.83
CA ALA A 199 -7.92 10.20 1.60
C ALA A 199 -9.08 9.18 1.50
N HIS A 200 -10.13 9.31 2.32
CA HIS A 200 -11.32 8.44 2.24
C HIS A 200 -12.07 8.61 0.92
N ASP A 201 -12.26 9.86 0.49
CA ASP A 201 -12.94 10.17 -0.77
C ASP A 201 -12.13 9.68 -1.99
N ASP A 202 -10.79 9.84 -1.96
CA ASP A 202 -9.89 9.33 -2.99
C ASP A 202 -9.89 7.80 -3.06
N SER A 203 -9.84 7.12 -1.91
CA SER A 203 -9.90 5.66 -1.83
C SER A 203 -11.23 5.11 -2.34
N PHE A 204 -12.35 5.73 -1.96
CA PHE A 204 -13.65 5.31 -2.49
C PHE A 204 -13.80 5.61 -3.98
N GLY A 205 -13.28 6.75 -4.44
CA GLY A 205 -13.23 7.08 -5.86
C GLY A 205 -12.40 6.09 -6.68
N ALA A 206 -11.26 5.64 -6.14
CA ALA A 206 -10.44 4.59 -6.74
C ALA A 206 -11.18 3.25 -6.82
N TYR A 207 -11.91 2.87 -5.77
CA TYR A 207 -12.75 1.67 -5.78
C TYR A 207 -13.83 1.74 -6.87
N GLN A 208 -14.55 2.87 -6.98
CA GLN A 208 -15.54 3.08 -8.04
C GLN A 208 -14.91 3.04 -9.43
N TRP A 209 -13.71 3.60 -9.59
CA TRP A 209 -12.96 3.52 -10.84
C TRP A 209 -12.67 2.07 -11.22
N VAL A 210 -12.23 1.24 -10.27
CA VAL A 210 -11.95 -0.18 -10.51
C VAL A 210 -13.22 -0.91 -10.95
N LEU A 211 -14.34 -0.73 -10.25
CA LEU A 211 -15.61 -1.36 -10.66
C LEU A 211 -16.03 -0.98 -12.09
N LYS A 212 -15.75 0.25 -12.51
CA LYS A 212 -16.09 0.74 -13.85
C LYS A 212 -15.09 0.31 -14.94
N ASN A 213 -13.80 0.15 -14.58
CA ASN A 213 -12.71 -0.01 -15.55
C ASN A 213 -11.93 -1.32 -15.40
N ALA A 214 -12.38 -2.27 -14.59
CA ALA A 214 -11.67 -3.53 -14.33
C ALA A 214 -11.21 -4.23 -15.63
N ALA A 215 -12.06 -4.26 -16.66
CA ALA A 215 -11.71 -4.86 -17.95
C ALA A 215 -10.46 -4.24 -18.60
N SER A 216 -10.22 -2.93 -18.46
CA SER A 216 -9.06 -2.26 -19.05
C SER A 216 -7.74 -2.64 -18.38
N ILE A 217 -7.81 -3.25 -17.19
CA ILE A 217 -6.66 -3.73 -16.41
C ILE A 217 -6.65 -5.27 -16.35
N LYS A 218 -7.36 -5.92 -17.29
CA LYS A 218 -7.58 -7.38 -17.36
C LYS A 218 -8.29 -7.97 -16.13
N GLY A 219 -8.93 -7.13 -15.32
CA GLY A 219 -9.65 -7.51 -14.10
C GLY A 219 -11.14 -7.78 -14.32
N ASP A 220 -11.75 -8.43 -13.34
CA ASP A 220 -13.18 -8.74 -13.26
C ASP A 220 -13.87 -7.82 -12.24
N PRO A 221 -14.84 -6.99 -12.65
CA PRO A 221 -15.53 -6.07 -11.72
C PRO A 221 -16.44 -6.78 -10.72
N ASN A 222 -16.73 -8.07 -10.91
CA ASN A 222 -17.54 -8.86 -9.98
C ASN A 222 -16.72 -9.59 -8.92
N ARG A 223 -15.38 -9.61 -9.06
CA ARG A 223 -14.45 -10.26 -8.15
C ARG A 223 -13.45 -9.23 -7.61
N VAL A 224 -13.98 -8.22 -6.90
CA VAL A 224 -13.17 -7.15 -6.31
C VAL A 224 -13.16 -7.24 -4.79
N ALA A 225 -11.97 -7.25 -4.20
CA ALA A 225 -11.74 -7.08 -2.76
C ALA A 225 -11.04 -5.75 -2.48
N VAL A 226 -11.06 -5.33 -1.22
CA VAL A 226 -10.27 -4.19 -0.72
C VAL A 226 -9.24 -4.68 0.29
N ALA A 227 -8.09 -4.05 0.33
CA ALA A 227 -7.03 -4.39 1.27
C ALA A 227 -6.28 -3.14 1.70
N GLY A 228 -5.70 -3.17 2.89
CA GLY A 228 -4.77 -2.12 3.28
C GLY A 228 -4.13 -2.35 4.63
N GLU A 229 -3.09 -1.57 4.88
CA GLU A 229 -2.25 -1.64 6.07
C GLU A 229 -2.36 -0.36 6.89
N SER A 230 -2.49 -0.45 8.22
CA SER A 230 -2.53 0.71 9.12
C SER A 230 -3.65 1.70 8.75
N ALA A 231 -3.31 2.95 8.40
CA ALA A 231 -4.23 3.92 7.80
C ALA A 231 -4.92 3.40 6.53
N GLY A 232 -4.24 2.59 5.72
CA GLY A 232 -4.81 1.89 4.57
C GLY A 232 -5.84 0.83 4.96
N GLY A 233 -5.64 0.14 6.09
CA GLY A 233 -6.62 -0.77 6.67
C GLY A 233 -7.89 -0.02 7.09
N ASN A 234 -7.73 1.18 7.67
CA ASN A 234 -8.86 2.07 7.92
C ASN A 234 -9.63 2.40 6.64
N LEU A 235 -8.90 2.84 5.60
CA LEU A 235 -9.48 3.21 4.31
C LEU A 235 -10.21 2.03 3.66
N ALA A 236 -9.67 0.82 3.71
CA ALA A 236 -10.31 -0.38 3.17
C ALA A 236 -11.68 -0.68 3.83
N CYS A 237 -11.74 -0.59 5.17
CA CYS A 237 -13.01 -0.76 5.89
C CYS A 237 -14.00 0.36 5.59
N ALA A 238 -13.53 1.61 5.61
CA ALA A 238 -14.36 2.77 5.29
C ALA A 238 -14.91 2.72 3.85
N VAL A 239 -14.13 2.23 2.88
CA VAL A 239 -14.60 2.00 1.50
C VAL A 239 -15.74 0.98 1.46
N SER A 240 -15.63 -0.12 2.22
CA SER A 240 -16.72 -1.11 2.32
C SER A 240 -17.99 -0.49 2.90
N MET A 241 -17.86 0.33 3.95
CA MET A 241 -18.98 1.07 4.54
C MET A 241 -19.59 2.07 3.55
N MET A 242 -18.76 2.86 2.87
CA MET A 242 -19.22 3.82 1.87
C MET A 242 -19.90 3.14 0.69
N ALA A 243 -19.42 1.97 0.26
CA ALA A 243 -20.05 1.18 -0.80
C ALA A 243 -21.45 0.72 -0.38
N ARG A 244 -21.60 0.16 0.83
CA ARG A 244 -22.90 -0.21 1.42
C ARG A 244 -23.85 0.99 1.44
N ASP A 245 -23.41 2.08 2.06
CA ASP A 245 -24.27 3.22 2.38
C ASP A 245 -24.68 3.99 1.11
N LYS A 246 -23.81 4.02 0.09
CA LYS A 246 -24.06 4.65 -1.22
C LYS A 246 -24.64 3.70 -2.26
N LYS A 247 -24.94 2.44 -1.88
CA LYS A 247 -25.50 1.40 -2.77
C LYS A 247 -24.62 1.14 -4.01
N VAL A 248 -23.31 1.20 -3.84
CA VAL A 248 -22.33 0.72 -4.82
C VAL A 248 -22.11 -0.78 -4.56
N ALA A 249 -21.72 -1.54 -5.58
CA ALA A 249 -21.37 -2.95 -5.40
C ALA A 249 -20.38 -3.12 -4.24
N LEU A 250 -20.66 -4.05 -3.33
CA LEU A 250 -19.82 -4.31 -2.17
C LEU A 250 -18.55 -5.06 -2.60
N PRO A 251 -17.39 -4.80 -1.95
CA PRO A 251 -16.25 -5.69 -2.07
C PRO A 251 -16.66 -7.11 -1.65
N LYS A 252 -16.10 -8.12 -2.29
CA LYS A 252 -16.30 -9.54 -1.92
C LYS A 252 -15.61 -9.89 -0.60
N TYR A 253 -14.54 -9.16 -0.28
CA TYR A 253 -13.70 -9.38 0.88
C TYR A 253 -13.00 -8.09 1.29
N GLN A 254 -12.62 -7.99 2.57
CA GLN A 254 -11.71 -6.95 3.05
C GLN A 254 -10.56 -7.53 3.89
N LEU A 255 -9.32 -7.15 3.55
CA LEU A 255 -8.12 -7.48 4.32
C LEU A 255 -7.64 -6.24 5.07
N LEU A 256 -7.67 -6.29 6.40
CA LEU A 256 -7.30 -5.16 7.26
C LEU A 256 -6.06 -5.54 8.07
N VAL A 257 -4.90 -5.06 7.66
CA VAL A 257 -3.65 -5.34 8.37
C VAL A 257 -3.39 -4.20 9.36
N TYR A 258 -3.33 -4.55 10.65
CA TYR A 258 -3.20 -3.69 11.83
C TYR A 258 -3.88 -2.32 11.65
N PRO A 259 -5.20 -2.31 11.38
CA PRO A 259 -5.88 -1.10 10.94
C PRO A 259 -5.92 -0.05 12.04
N ILE A 260 -5.81 1.23 11.67
CA ILE A 260 -6.32 2.30 12.53
C ILE A 260 -7.84 2.15 12.59
N ALA A 261 -8.39 1.90 13.77
CA ALA A 261 -9.82 1.62 13.96
C ALA A 261 -10.53 2.62 14.89
N GLY A 262 -9.77 3.52 15.52
CA GLY A 262 -10.26 4.58 16.38
C GLY A 262 -9.31 5.77 16.41
N SER A 263 -9.67 6.79 17.19
CA SER A 263 -8.82 7.96 17.44
C SER A 263 -8.50 8.16 18.92
N ALA A 264 -8.82 7.18 19.76
CA ALA A 264 -8.64 7.25 21.21
C ALA A 264 -7.26 6.70 21.59
N THR A 265 -6.34 7.56 22.02
CA THR A 265 -4.94 7.20 22.34
C THR A 265 -4.73 6.78 23.80
N ASN A 266 -5.80 6.29 24.46
CA ASN A 266 -5.81 5.90 25.87
C ASN A 266 -6.16 4.42 26.10
N THR A 267 -6.27 3.60 25.04
CA THR A 267 -6.50 2.16 25.18
C THR A 267 -5.29 1.45 25.82
N PRO A 268 -5.43 0.22 26.34
CA PRO A 268 -4.34 -0.51 26.96
C PRO A 268 -3.10 -0.63 26.07
N SER A 269 -3.26 -0.92 24.77
CA SER A 269 -2.12 -1.02 23.84
C SER A 269 -1.43 0.31 23.60
N TYR A 270 -2.14 1.44 23.56
CA TYR A 270 -1.50 2.76 23.51
C TYR A 270 -0.69 3.07 24.77
N GLN A 271 -1.16 2.63 25.94
CA GLN A 271 -0.46 2.83 27.21
C GLN A 271 0.79 1.96 27.34
N SER A 272 0.78 0.74 26.79
CA SER A 272 1.94 -0.16 26.81
C SER A 272 2.95 0.11 25.70
N ASN A 273 2.57 0.84 24.64
CA ASN A 273 3.42 1.13 23.48
C ASN A 273 3.82 2.61 23.39
N THR A 274 4.43 3.16 24.46
CA THR A 274 4.97 4.54 24.47
C THR A 274 6.35 4.64 23.83
N GLU A 275 7.17 3.59 23.96
CA GLU A 275 8.55 3.53 23.46
C GLU A 275 8.75 2.57 22.26
N THR A 276 7.66 1.90 21.84
CA THR A 276 7.69 0.90 20.77
C THR A 276 8.16 1.47 19.43
N MET A 277 8.88 0.68 18.66
CA MET A 277 9.27 1.00 17.29
C MET A 277 8.67 -0.01 16.31
N PRO A 278 8.32 0.41 15.07
CA PRO A 278 8.49 1.76 14.53
C PRO A 278 7.39 2.75 14.93
N LEU A 279 6.29 2.26 15.51
CA LEU A 279 5.13 3.07 15.87
C LEU A 279 4.91 3.03 17.39
N ASN A 280 4.65 4.21 17.95
CA ASN A 280 4.27 4.40 19.34
C ASN A 280 3.10 5.39 19.47
N LYS A 281 2.62 5.56 20.71
CA LYS A 281 1.56 6.51 21.04
C LYS A 281 1.82 7.92 20.51
N ALA A 282 3.00 8.48 20.72
CA ALA A 282 3.32 9.85 20.30
C ALA A 282 3.29 10.00 18.77
N GLY A 283 3.74 8.98 18.04
CA GLY A 283 3.65 8.93 16.58
C GLY A 283 2.20 8.96 16.08
N MET A 284 1.31 8.20 16.72
CA MET A 284 -0.12 8.23 16.40
C MET A 284 -0.79 9.57 16.71
N GLU A 285 -0.46 10.20 17.84
CA GLU A 285 -0.93 11.54 18.17
C GLU A 285 -0.46 12.58 17.14
N TRP A 286 0.78 12.43 16.65
CA TRP A 286 1.31 13.25 15.56
C TRP A 286 0.54 13.03 14.25
N PHE A 287 0.23 11.79 13.88
CA PHE A 287 -0.60 11.50 12.70
C PHE A 287 -1.99 12.14 12.80
N PHE A 288 -2.69 11.96 13.92
CA PHE A 288 -4.01 12.55 14.12
C PHE A 288 -3.97 14.08 14.06
N LYS A 289 -2.95 14.72 14.65
CA LYS A 289 -2.76 16.18 14.60
C LYS A 289 -2.65 16.71 13.17
N HIS A 290 -1.94 16.01 12.28
CA HIS A 290 -1.78 16.43 10.90
C HIS A 290 -2.97 16.05 10.01
N TYR A 291 -3.58 14.89 10.26
CA TYR A 291 -4.64 14.36 9.42
C TYR A 291 -6.02 14.98 9.68
N LEU A 292 -6.40 15.13 10.94
CA LEU A 292 -7.71 15.67 11.30
C LEU A 292 -7.75 17.18 11.08
N ARG A 293 -8.89 17.71 10.60
CA ARG A 293 -9.13 19.16 10.55
C ARG A 293 -9.46 19.69 11.94
N THR A 294 -10.27 18.92 12.67
CA THR A 294 -10.65 19.18 14.06
C THR A 294 -10.75 17.87 14.83
N ALA A 295 -10.70 17.93 16.17
CA ALA A 295 -10.87 16.74 17.01
C ALA A 295 -12.24 16.04 16.80
N ALA A 296 -13.26 16.75 16.32
CA ALA A 296 -14.57 16.18 16.02
C ALA A 296 -14.53 15.20 14.83
N ASP A 297 -13.59 15.37 13.88
CA ASP A 297 -13.42 14.44 12.76
C ASP A 297 -13.11 13.02 13.26
N GLY A 298 -12.40 12.89 14.39
CA GLY A 298 -12.10 11.59 15.00
C GLY A 298 -13.32 10.80 15.46
N LYS A 299 -14.50 11.42 15.53
CA LYS A 299 -15.78 10.73 15.82
C LYS A 299 -16.51 10.26 14.55
N ASP A 300 -16.08 10.68 13.37
CA ASP A 300 -16.69 10.25 12.11
C ASP A 300 -16.50 8.73 11.97
N PRO A 301 -17.56 7.97 11.59
CA PRO A 301 -17.49 6.51 11.52
C PRO A 301 -16.48 6.00 10.48
N ARG A 302 -16.02 6.84 9.55
CA ARG A 302 -14.93 6.48 8.61
C ARG A 302 -13.55 6.49 9.27
N ILE A 303 -13.39 7.17 10.41
CA ILE A 303 -12.18 7.13 11.23
C ILE A 303 -12.39 6.17 12.40
N ASN A 304 -13.48 6.36 13.15
CA ASN A 304 -13.83 5.58 14.32
C ASN A 304 -14.64 4.34 13.94
N LEU A 305 -13.98 3.39 13.29
CA LEU A 305 -14.56 2.14 12.82
C LEU A 305 -15.16 1.32 13.97
N VAL A 306 -14.55 1.34 15.15
CA VAL A 306 -15.06 0.59 16.32
C VAL A 306 -16.44 1.06 16.77
N ALA A 307 -16.82 2.31 16.49
CA ALA A 307 -18.14 2.86 16.81
C ALA A 307 -19.09 2.92 15.60
N ALA A 308 -18.66 2.42 14.44
CA ALA A 308 -19.44 2.50 13.21
C ALA A 308 -20.54 1.43 13.13
N ASN A 309 -21.48 1.63 12.20
CA ASN A 309 -22.38 0.56 11.80
C ASN A 309 -21.62 -0.42 10.88
N LEU A 310 -21.34 -1.61 11.39
CA LEU A 310 -20.57 -2.66 10.71
C LEU A 310 -21.44 -3.77 10.08
N LYS A 311 -22.78 -3.69 10.23
CA LYS A 311 -23.69 -4.70 9.70
C LYS A 311 -23.68 -4.73 8.17
N GLY A 312 -23.61 -5.94 7.61
CA GLY A 312 -23.62 -6.13 6.15
C GLY A 312 -22.33 -5.73 5.44
N LEU A 313 -21.22 -5.58 6.18
CA LEU A 313 -19.89 -5.48 5.61
C LEU A 313 -19.37 -6.85 5.12
N PRO A 314 -18.41 -6.89 4.19
CA PRO A 314 -17.92 -8.15 3.64
C PRO A 314 -17.13 -8.97 4.67
N PRO A 315 -17.01 -10.30 4.45
CA PRO A 315 -16.10 -11.13 5.22
C PRO A 315 -14.71 -10.50 5.31
N THR A 316 -14.09 -10.62 6.47
CA THR A 316 -12.93 -9.79 6.85
C THR A 316 -11.81 -10.64 7.44
N THR A 317 -10.58 -10.42 6.99
CA THR A 317 -9.38 -10.83 7.73
C THR A 317 -8.81 -9.61 8.44
N ILE A 318 -8.49 -9.75 9.73
CA ILE A 318 -7.72 -8.76 10.48
C ILE A 318 -6.40 -9.40 10.93
N ILE A 319 -5.29 -8.83 10.49
CA ILE A 319 -3.94 -9.23 10.92
C ILE A 319 -3.47 -8.20 11.94
N ALA A 320 -2.97 -8.62 13.09
CA ALA A 320 -2.50 -7.74 14.15
C ALA A 320 -1.06 -8.11 14.57
N ALA A 321 -0.35 -7.14 15.14
CA ALA A 321 0.99 -7.32 15.70
C ALA A 321 0.96 -7.14 17.23
N GLU A 322 1.79 -7.90 17.96
CA GLU A 322 1.87 -7.82 19.43
C GLU A 322 2.33 -6.44 19.91
N TYR A 323 3.42 -5.92 19.33
CA TYR A 323 3.99 -4.62 19.69
C TYR A 323 3.45 -3.53 18.79
N ASP A 324 2.19 -3.16 19.05
CA ASP A 324 1.45 -2.17 18.26
C ASP A 324 0.49 -1.34 19.13
N PRO A 325 0.56 0.01 19.13
CA PRO A 325 -0.44 0.82 19.82
C PRO A 325 -1.87 0.58 19.30
N LEU A 326 -2.05 0.12 18.06
CA LEU A 326 -3.36 -0.13 17.44
C LEU A 326 -3.96 -1.49 17.80
N LEU A 327 -3.24 -2.36 18.52
CA LEU A 327 -3.67 -3.73 18.81
C LEU A 327 -5.07 -3.80 19.46
N SER A 328 -5.32 -2.97 20.49
CA SER A 328 -6.60 -2.99 21.22
C SER A 328 -7.79 -2.60 20.33
N GLU A 329 -7.62 -1.58 19.49
CA GLU A 329 -8.69 -1.12 18.62
C GLU A 329 -8.90 -2.05 17.43
N GLY A 330 -7.84 -2.68 16.91
CA GLY A 330 -7.94 -3.74 15.90
C GLY A 330 -8.71 -4.96 16.41
N LYS A 331 -8.46 -5.40 17.66
CA LYS A 331 -9.23 -6.48 18.30
C LYS A 331 -10.68 -6.09 18.56
N THR A 332 -10.91 -4.87 19.04
CA THR A 332 -12.27 -4.34 19.26
C THR A 332 -13.06 -4.28 17.95
N LEU A 333 -12.42 -3.89 16.85
CA LEU A 333 -13.04 -3.89 15.53
C LEU A 333 -13.43 -5.32 15.08
N ALA A 334 -12.56 -6.31 15.31
CA ALA A 334 -12.85 -7.71 15.02
C ALA A 334 -14.12 -8.18 15.76
N ASP A 335 -14.19 -7.92 17.07
CA ASP A 335 -15.32 -8.32 17.92
C ASP A 335 -16.62 -7.62 17.52
N ASN A 336 -16.54 -6.35 17.14
CA ASN A 336 -17.70 -5.59 16.68
C ASN A 336 -18.18 -6.04 15.30
N LEU A 337 -17.28 -6.46 14.41
CA LEU A 337 -17.63 -7.07 13.12
C LEU A 337 -18.35 -8.42 13.33
N GLU A 338 -17.81 -9.29 14.20
CA GLU A 338 -18.44 -10.57 14.53
C GLU A 338 -19.82 -10.38 15.15
N THR A 339 -19.95 -9.44 16.11
CA THR A 339 -21.23 -9.06 16.71
C THR A 339 -22.23 -8.53 15.68
N ALA A 340 -21.75 -7.85 14.64
CA ALA A 340 -22.57 -7.37 13.53
C ALA A 340 -22.93 -8.46 12.50
N GLY A 341 -22.52 -9.71 12.72
CA GLY A 341 -22.78 -10.86 11.85
C GLY A 341 -21.83 -11.02 10.67
N VAL A 342 -20.68 -10.33 10.69
CA VAL A 342 -19.64 -10.47 9.65
C VAL A 342 -18.77 -11.68 9.97
N LYS A 343 -18.44 -12.49 8.96
CA LYS A 343 -17.43 -13.55 9.12
C LYS A 343 -16.05 -12.92 9.25
N VAL A 344 -15.39 -13.13 10.39
CA VAL A 344 -14.07 -12.56 10.68
C VAL A 344 -13.02 -13.68 10.84
N ASN A 345 -11.82 -13.45 10.30
CA ASN A 345 -10.61 -14.19 10.61
C ASN A 345 -9.61 -13.23 11.27
N TYR A 346 -9.49 -13.27 12.59
CA TYR A 346 -8.52 -12.46 13.33
C TYR A 346 -7.25 -13.26 13.61
N LYS A 347 -6.08 -12.68 13.30
CA LYS A 347 -4.76 -13.28 13.53
C LYS A 347 -3.83 -12.28 14.20
N LEU A 348 -3.46 -12.56 15.45
CA LEU A 348 -2.37 -11.87 16.14
C LEU A 348 -1.05 -12.59 15.86
N TYR A 349 -0.04 -11.82 15.48
CA TYR A 349 1.33 -12.31 15.31
C TYR A 349 2.18 -11.89 16.50
N ASP A 350 2.55 -12.86 17.32
CA ASP A 350 3.38 -12.66 18.51
C ASP A 350 4.82 -12.33 18.12
N GLY A 351 5.43 -11.40 18.85
CA GLY A 351 6.81 -10.98 18.70
C GLY A 351 7.08 -10.13 17.46
N THR A 352 6.04 -9.63 16.79
CA THR A 352 6.13 -8.69 15.66
C THR A 352 5.74 -7.27 16.07
N THR A 353 6.13 -6.28 15.25
CA THR A 353 5.78 -4.87 15.45
C THR A 353 4.79 -4.40 14.40
N HIS A 354 4.21 -3.21 14.59
CA HIS A 354 3.58 -2.48 13.49
C HIS A 354 4.52 -2.39 12.27
N GLU A 355 3.97 -2.37 11.05
CA GLU A 355 4.69 -2.38 9.75
C GLU A 355 5.40 -3.71 9.36
N PHE A 356 5.15 -4.83 10.05
CA PHE A 356 5.86 -6.08 9.71
C PHE A 356 5.42 -6.73 8.38
N PHE A 357 4.20 -6.49 7.90
CA PHE A 357 3.56 -7.31 6.85
C PHE A 357 4.34 -7.34 5.53
N GLY A 358 4.98 -6.23 5.14
CA GLY A 358 5.79 -6.13 3.93
C GLY A 358 7.18 -6.80 4.02
N MET A 359 7.56 -7.39 5.16
CA MET A 359 8.93 -7.84 5.45
C MET A 359 9.16 -9.35 5.24
N ALA A 360 8.34 -10.02 4.44
CA ALA A 360 8.36 -11.48 4.28
C ALA A 360 9.72 -12.09 3.84
N ALA A 361 10.60 -11.28 3.24
CA ALA A 361 11.95 -11.72 2.88
C ALA A 361 12.87 -11.94 4.10
N VAL A 362 12.58 -11.30 5.24
CA VAL A 362 13.43 -11.35 6.44
C VAL A 362 12.68 -11.75 7.70
N VAL A 363 11.36 -11.53 7.79
CA VAL A 363 10.53 -11.88 8.95
C VAL A 363 9.60 -13.05 8.59
N PRO A 364 9.79 -14.25 9.17
CA PRO A 364 8.94 -15.42 8.89
C PRO A 364 7.46 -15.18 9.19
N GLU A 365 7.14 -14.46 10.26
CA GLU A 365 5.77 -14.10 10.64
C GLU A 365 5.10 -13.25 9.56
N ALA A 366 5.84 -12.35 8.89
CA ALA A 366 5.31 -11.58 7.76
C ALA A 366 4.97 -12.48 6.57
N LYS A 367 5.81 -13.48 6.29
CA LYS A 367 5.55 -14.47 5.23
C LYS A 367 4.30 -15.29 5.53
N ASP A 368 4.12 -15.73 6.77
CA ASP A 368 2.90 -16.44 7.19
C ASP A 368 1.66 -15.54 7.10
N ALA A 369 1.75 -14.30 7.60
CA ALA A 369 0.68 -13.31 7.50
C ALA A 369 0.22 -13.06 6.06
N GLN A 370 1.17 -12.90 5.14
CA GLN A 370 0.87 -12.79 3.71
C GLN A 370 0.21 -14.05 3.15
N GLY A 371 0.66 -15.24 3.57
CA GLY A 371 0.06 -16.52 3.16
C GLY A 371 -1.40 -16.66 3.61
N VAL A 372 -1.72 -16.30 4.85
CA VAL A 372 -3.09 -16.26 5.37
C VAL A 372 -3.94 -15.28 4.56
N ALA A 373 -3.45 -14.05 4.39
CA ALA A 373 -4.12 -13.02 3.61
C ALA A 373 -4.42 -13.48 2.18
N ALA A 374 -3.44 -14.08 1.51
CA ALA A 374 -3.58 -14.56 0.14
C ALA A 374 -4.56 -15.73 0.03
N SER A 375 -4.54 -16.66 0.98
CA SER A 375 -5.47 -17.79 1.05
C SER A 375 -6.92 -17.31 1.19
N ASP A 376 -7.18 -16.40 2.12
CA ASP A 376 -8.52 -15.86 2.37
C ASP A 376 -9.04 -15.05 1.17
N LEU A 377 -8.20 -14.19 0.59
CA LEU A 377 -8.53 -13.44 -0.63
C LEU A 377 -8.84 -14.37 -1.80
N LYS A 378 -8.00 -15.38 -2.05
CA LYS A 378 -8.24 -16.39 -3.09
C LYS A 378 -9.55 -17.14 -2.87
N GLY A 379 -9.85 -17.51 -1.62
CA GLY A 379 -11.08 -18.21 -1.27
C GLY A 379 -12.34 -17.38 -1.54
N ALA A 380 -12.30 -16.08 -1.25
CA ALA A 380 -13.42 -15.17 -1.41
C ALA A 380 -13.62 -14.67 -2.85
N LEU A 381 -12.57 -14.73 -3.67
CA LEU A 381 -12.55 -14.21 -5.05
C LEU A 381 -12.65 -15.32 -6.12
N LYS A 382 -13.08 -16.52 -5.76
CA LYS A 382 -13.31 -17.61 -6.72
C LYS A 382 -14.46 -17.32 -7.67
#